data_AF-A0A382ZJZ8-F1
#
_entry.id   AF-A0A382ZJZ8-F1
#
_cell.length_a   1.000
_cell.length_b   1.000
_cell.length_c   1.000
_cell.angle_alpha   90.00
_cell.angle_beta   90.00
_cell.angle_gamma   90.00
#
_symmetry.space_group_name_H-M   'P 1'
#
loop_
_entity.id
_entity.type
_entity.pdbx_description
1 polymer ?
#
loop_
_entity_poly.entity_id
_entity_poly.type
_entity_poly.pdbx_seq_one_letter_code
_entity_poly.pdbx_strand_id
1 'polypeptide(L)'
;MIITRKKLPRRTVLRGLGATLALPFLDSMVPALANAPAPTKRLGIVYVPNGMRMDHWTPTTVGSDFQFPSILKPMEPFQDSIRILTGLHGVDGEGPHARASTRFLTGVASQRDNGSNLRAGISMDQIAGKLLGRETQLTTLELAIDGRDFAGSCDEGFSCAYTNTISWANESTPLPMENNPRAVFERLFGASGSTDPELR
;
A
#
# COMPACT_ATOMS: atom_id res chain seq x y z
N MET A 1 -41.97 8.37 40.66
CA MET A 1 -40.53 8.05 40.53
C MET A 1 -40.35 6.54 40.69
N ILE A 2 -40.01 5.82 39.62
CA ILE A 2 -39.82 4.37 39.67
C ILE A 2 -38.33 4.11 39.94
N ILE A 3 -38.00 3.69 41.16
CA ILE A 3 -36.64 3.23 41.50
C ILE A 3 -36.58 1.74 41.18
N THR A 4 -35.97 1.37 40.05
CA THR A 4 -35.72 -0.04 39.76
C THR A 4 -34.52 -0.52 40.60
N ARG A 5 -34.75 -1.48 41.51
CA ARG A 5 -33.71 -2.09 42.37
C ARG A 5 -32.73 -2.99 41.60
N LYS A 6 -32.46 -2.70 40.33
CA LYS A 6 -31.54 -3.49 39.50
C LYS A 6 -30.11 -3.21 39.95
N LYS A 7 -29.37 -4.27 40.27
CA LYS A 7 -27.95 -4.21 40.69
C LYS A 7 -27.13 -4.93 39.63
N LEU A 8 -26.13 -4.27 39.06
CA LEU A 8 -25.16 -4.93 38.19
C LEU A 8 -24.19 -5.75 39.05
N PRO A 9 -24.08 -7.07 38.86
CA PRO A 9 -23.15 -7.89 39.62
C PRO A 9 -21.71 -7.47 39.34
N ARG A 10 -20.86 -7.40 40.38
CA ARG A 10 -19.42 -7.11 40.25
C ARG A 10 -18.74 -7.99 39.20
N ARG A 11 -19.15 -9.26 39.09
CA ARG A 11 -18.62 -10.21 38.09
C ARG A 11 -18.97 -9.81 36.65
N THR A 12 -20.14 -9.21 36.41
CA THR A 12 -20.53 -8.69 35.10
C THR A 12 -19.67 -7.50 34.71
N VAL A 13 -19.43 -6.58 35.66
CA VAL A 13 -18.52 -5.44 35.46
C VAL A 13 -17.10 -5.91 35.15
N LEU A 14 -16.56 -6.86 35.92
CA LEU A 14 -15.21 -7.39 35.72
C LEU A 14 -15.06 -8.19 34.41
N ARG A 15 -16.09 -8.93 33.99
CA ARG A 15 -16.10 -9.62 32.69
C ARG A 15 -16.19 -8.63 31.52
N GLY A 16 -16.92 -7.54 31.67
CA GLY A 16 -16.99 -6.47 30.67
C GLY A 16 -15.67 -5.70 30.53
N LEU A 17 -14.99 -5.43 31.65
CA LEU A 17 -13.68 -4.76 31.68
C LEU A 17 -12.59 -5.54 30.93
N GLY A 18 -12.61 -6.88 31.02
CA GLY A 18 -11.70 -7.73 30.26
C GLY A 18 -11.89 -7.60 28.74
N ALA A 19 -13.14 -7.46 28.27
CA ALA A 19 -13.44 -7.23 26.86
C ALA A 19 -12.97 -5.85 26.38
N THR A 20 -13.03 -4.82 27.23
CA THR A 20 -12.58 -3.46 26.86
C THR A 20 -11.07 -3.29 26.82
N LEU A 21 -10.31 -4.10 27.57
CA LEU A 21 -8.84 -4.06 27.56
C LEU A 21 -8.23 -4.82 26.38
N ALA A 22 -8.96 -5.80 25.82
CA ALA A 22 -8.51 -6.60 24.69
C ALA A 22 -8.82 -5.96 23.32
N LEU A 23 -9.73 -4.98 23.28
CA LEU A 23 -10.13 -4.32 22.04
C LEU A 23 -9.24 -3.09 21.77
N PRO A 24 -8.62 -2.98 20.58
CA PRO A 24 -7.98 -1.74 20.17
C PRO A 24 -9.02 -0.63 20.18
N PHE A 25 -8.61 0.55 20.68
CA PHE A 25 -9.47 1.73 20.70
C PHE A 25 -9.89 2.06 19.26
N LEU A 26 -11.18 1.88 18.93
CA LEU A 26 -11.69 2.17 17.61
C LEU A 26 -11.89 3.67 17.47
N ASP A 27 -11.64 4.23 16.28
CA ASP A 27 -11.90 5.65 16.01
C ASP A 27 -13.36 6.05 16.28
N SER A 28 -14.31 5.10 16.15
CA SER A 28 -15.73 5.28 16.50
C SER A 28 -15.99 5.46 18.00
N MET A 29 -15.00 5.19 18.86
CA MET A 29 -15.07 5.34 20.31
C MET A 29 -14.50 6.69 20.80
N VAL A 30 -13.96 7.52 19.90
CA VAL A 30 -13.57 8.90 20.22
C VAL A 30 -14.84 9.76 20.30
N PRO A 31 -15.14 10.41 21.44
CA PRO A 31 -16.27 11.32 21.54
C PRO A 31 -16.14 12.46 20.52
N ALA A 32 -17.25 12.85 19.87
CA ALA A 32 -17.29 13.84 18.79
C ALA A 32 -16.69 15.23 19.14
N LEU A 33 -16.49 15.52 20.43
CA LEU A 33 -15.96 16.78 20.95
C LEU A 33 -14.64 16.60 21.73
N ALA A 34 -14.05 15.40 21.73
CA ALA A 34 -12.72 15.19 22.30
C ALA A 34 -11.64 15.65 21.33
N ASN A 35 -10.48 16.05 21.85
CA ASN A 35 -9.27 16.17 21.02
C ASN A 35 -8.95 14.77 20.46
N ALA A 36 -9.30 14.56 19.20
CA ALA A 36 -8.99 13.31 18.52
C ALA A 36 -7.47 13.15 18.46
N PRO A 37 -6.95 11.92 18.63
CA PRO A 37 -5.56 11.63 18.33
C PRO A 37 -5.22 12.10 16.90
N ALA A 38 -3.98 12.50 16.66
CA ALA A 38 -3.54 12.79 15.30
C ALA A 38 -3.80 11.55 14.43
N PRO A 39 -4.40 11.70 13.24
CA PRO A 39 -4.73 10.56 12.40
C PRO A 39 -3.46 9.86 11.94
N THR A 40 -3.45 8.53 11.99
CA THR A 40 -2.35 7.71 11.47
C THR A 40 -2.13 8.03 9.99
N LYS A 41 -0.94 8.51 9.65
CA LYS A 41 -0.57 8.82 8.26
C LYS A 41 -0.25 7.52 7.53
N ARG A 42 -0.80 7.38 6.32
CA ARG A 42 -0.55 6.23 5.44
C ARG A 42 -0.10 6.72 4.07
N LEU A 43 0.81 5.98 3.45
CA LEU A 43 1.24 6.21 2.09
C LEU A 43 0.65 5.11 1.19
N GLY A 44 -0.05 5.52 0.14
CA GLY A 44 -0.53 4.64 -0.92
C GLY A 44 0.23 4.92 -2.21
N ILE A 45 0.67 3.87 -2.88
CA ILE A 45 1.39 3.95 -4.16
C ILE A 45 0.67 3.00 -5.12
N VAL A 46 0.30 3.52 -6.28
CA VAL A 46 -0.34 2.75 -7.34
C VAL A 46 0.54 2.85 -8.58
N TYR A 47 0.91 1.69 -9.12
CA TYR A 47 1.67 1.59 -10.36
C TYR A 47 0.73 1.18 -11.49
N VAL A 48 0.83 1.86 -12.63
CA VAL A 48 0.09 1.51 -13.85
C VAL A 48 1.10 1.00 -14.88
N PRO A 49 1.18 -0.32 -15.10
CA PRO A 49 2.18 -0.93 -15.97
C PRO A 49 1.90 -0.69 -17.46
N ASN A 50 2.85 -1.07 -18.31
CA ASN A 50 2.71 -1.18 -19.77
C ASN A 50 2.46 0.14 -20.52
N GLY A 51 2.59 1.28 -19.85
CA GLY A 51 2.50 2.60 -20.45
C GLY A 51 1.09 3.14 -20.51
N MET A 52 0.99 4.42 -20.88
CA MET A 52 -0.26 5.17 -20.93
C MET A 52 -0.29 6.03 -22.19
N ARG A 53 -1.49 6.33 -22.69
CA ARG A 53 -1.71 7.33 -23.74
C ARG A 53 -1.44 8.72 -23.17
N MET A 54 -0.18 9.15 -23.22
CA MET A 54 0.31 10.35 -22.52
C MET A 54 -0.38 11.64 -22.94
N ASP A 55 -0.82 11.74 -24.20
CA ASP A 55 -1.64 12.82 -24.74
C ASP A 55 -3.04 12.93 -24.11
N HIS A 56 -3.56 11.82 -23.57
CA HIS A 56 -4.83 11.76 -22.83
C HIS A 56 -4.64 11.66 -21.30
N TRP A 57 -3.39 11.68 -20.83
CA TRP A 57 -3.02 11.63 -19.40
C TRP A 57 -2.43 12.95 -18.92
N THR A 58 -1.65 13.64 -19.75
CA THR A 58 -0.85 14.80 -19.34
C THR A 58 -1.61 16.09 -19.60
N PRO A 59 -1.88 16.92 -18.58
CA PRO A 59 -2.39 18.26 -18.80
C PRO A 59 -1.43 19.09 -19.66
N THR A 60 -1.98 19.94 -20.52
CA THR A 60 -1.20 20.76 -21.47
C THR A 60 -0.72 22.09 -20.88
N THR A 61 -1.22 22.47 -19.70
CA THR A 61 -0.91 23.74 -19.04
C THR A 61 -0.38 23.48 -17.63
N VAL A 62 0.46 24.41 -17.15
CA VAL A 62 0.99 24.42 -15.78
C VAL A 62 0.14 25.35 -14.93
N GLY A 63 -0.17 24.96 -13.70
CA GLY A 63 -0.97 25.74 -12.77
C GLY A 63 -2.08 24.92 -12.13
N SER A 64 -3.02 25.59 -11.46
CA SER A 64 -4.23 24.98 -10.91
C SER A 64 -5.36 24.86 -11.94
N ASP A 65 -5.35 25.70 -12.97
CA ASP A 65 -6.50 25.91 -13.85
C ASP A 65 -6.42 25.06 -15.14
N PHE A 66 -5.76 23.90 -15.06
CA PHE A 66 -5.66 22.99 -16.19
C PHE A 66 -6.97 22.23 -16.41
N GLN A 67 -7.24 21.89 -17.67
CA GLN A 67 -8.34 21.00 -17.99
C GLN A 67 -7.91 19.55 -17.78
N PHE A 68 -8.71 18.78 -17.04
CA PHE A 68 -8.45 17.36 -16.84
C PHE A 68 -8.59 16.61 -18.19
N PRO A 69 -7.53 15.92 -18.64
CA PRO A 69 -7.61 15.10 -19.85
C PRO A 69 -8.48 13.86 -19.60
N SER A 70 -8.92 13.18 -20.65
CA SER A 70 -9.97 12.15 -20.57
C SER A 70 -9.66 11.03 -19.57
N ILE A 71 -8.41 10.60 -19.44
CA ILE A 71 -8.03 9.53 -18.50
C ILE A 71 -8.10 10.01 -17.05
N LEU A 72 -7.79 11.28 -16.79
CA LEU A 72 -7.83 11.86 -15.44
C LEU A 72 -9.17 12.54 -15.12
N LYS A 73 -10.14 12.56 -16.04
CA LYS A 73 -11.44 13.21 -15.83
C LYS A 73 -12.17 12.78 -14.54
N PRO A 74 -12.14 11.49 -14.13
CA PRO A 74 -12.75 11.08 -12.86
C PRO A 74 -12.13 11.73 -11.61
N MET A 75 -10.94 12.33 -11.72
CA MET A 75 -10.22 12.98 -10.63
C MET A 75 -10.58 14.45 -10.44
N GLU A 76 -11.32 15.06 -11.38
CA GLU A 76 -11.73 16.47 -11.34
C GLU A 76 -12.43 16.90 -10.04
N PRO A 77 -13.30 16.08 -9.40
CA PRO A 77 -13.89 16.42 -8.10
C PRO A 77 -12.87 16.60 -6.96
N PHE A 78 -11.61 16.19 -7.17
CA PHE A 78 -10.53 16.22 -6.17
C PHE A 78 -9.39 17.18 -6.56
N GLN A 79 -9.63 18.12 -7.49
CA GLN A 79 -8.60 19.01 -8.03
C GLN A 79 -7.73 19.70 -6.95
N ASP A 80 -8.34 20.13 -5.83
CA ASP A 80 -7.63 20.84 -4.77
C ASP A 80 -6.65 19.94 -4.01
N SER A 81 -6.89 18.63 -4.05
CA SER A 81 -6.13 17.57 -3.38
C SER A 81 -5.17 16.82 -4.31
N ILE A 82 -5.12 17.17 -5.60
CA ILE A 82 -4.31 16.46 -6.59
C ILE A 82 -3.22 17.36 -7.14
N ARG A 83 -2.03 16.80 -7.34
CA ARG A 83 -0.93 17.43 -8.06
C ARG A 83 -0.45 16.47 -9.13
N ILE A 84 -0.39 16.96 -10.37
CA ILE A 84 0.12 16.19 -11.52
C ILE A 84 1.51 16.70 -11.82
N LEU A 85 2.52 15.85 -11.56
CA LEU A 85 3.91 16.17 -11.84
C LEU A 85 4.29 15.61 -13.21
N THR A 86 4.82 16.47 -14.08
CA THR A 86 5.24 16.13 -15.44
C THR A 86 6.74 16.37 -15.62
N GLY A 87 7.33 15.84 -16.70
CA GLY A 87 8.76 16.01 -17.00
C GLY A 87 9.72 15.15 -16.16
N LEU A 88 9.18 14.25 -15.32
CA LEU A 88 9.99 13.29 -14.59
C LEU A 88 10.50 12.20 -15.53
N HIS A 89 11.80 11.94 -15.50
CA HIS A 89 12.46 10.87 -16.23
C HIS A 89 13.25 10.00 -15.25
N GLY A 90 13.12 8.69 -15.38
CA GLY A 90 13.97 7.74 -14.65
C GLY A 90 15.30 7.54 -15.37
N VAL A 91 16.23 6.87 -14.69
CA VAL A 91 17.48 6.42 -15.32
C VAL A 91 17.20 5.55 -16.55
N ASP A 92 18.08 5.65 -17.54
CA ASP A 92 18.02 4.81 -18.73
C ASP A 92 18.31 3.34 -18.39
N GLY A 93 17.64 2.43 -19.10
CA GLY A 93 17.75 1.00 -18.84
C GLY A 93 17.14 0.15 -19.95
N GLU A 94 17.61 -1.10 -20.04
CA GLU A 94 17.14 -2.11 -20.98
C GLU A 94 15.91 -2.88 -20.47
N GLY A 95 15.17 -3.49 -21.39
CA GLY A 95 13.97 -4.28 -21.12
C GLY A 95 12.69 -3.46 -21.31
N PRO A 96 11.64 -3.96 -21.97
CA PRO A 96 10.41 -3.21 -22.16
C PRO A 96 9.68 -2.94 -20.84
N HIS A 97 9.27 -3.99 -20.12
CA HIS A 97 8.41 -3.89 -18.93
C HIS A 97 9.23 -3.97 -17.65
N ALA A 98 10.21 -4.87 -17.61
CA ALA A 98 11.11 -5.07 -16.48
C ALA A 98 11.81 -3.76 -16.05
N ARG A 99 12.22 -2.93 -17.02
CA ARG A 99 12.84 -1.63 -16.73
C ARG A 99 11.93 -0.70 -15.95
N ALA A 100 10.65 -0.67 -16.31
CA ALA A 100 9.71 0.33 -15.81
C ALA A 100 9.29 -0.03 -14.39
N SER A 101 8.92 -1.30 -14.16
CA SER A 101 8.51 -1.80 -12.85
C SER A 101 9.66 -1.70 -11.84
N THR A 102 10.86 -2.16 -12.20
CA THR A 102 12.02 -2.13 -11.31
C THR A 102 12.39 -0.71 -10.91
N ARG A 103 12.53 0.21 -11.87
CA ARG A 103 13.00 1.58 -11.59
C ARG A 103 11.97 2.45 -10.89
N PHE A 104 10.68 2.10 -10.94
CA PHE A 104 9.60 2.95 -10.47
C PHE A 104 9.78 3.39 -9.01
N LEU A 105 10.07 2.45 -8.10
CA LEU A 105 10.31 2.76 -6.68
C LEU A 105 11.76 2.62 -6.25
N THR A 106 12.62 1.99 -7.05
CA THR A 106 14.04 1.82 -6.70
C THR A 106 14.95 2.88 -7.31
N GLY A 107 14.53 3.52 -8.41
CA GLY A 107 15.39 4.41 -9.20
C GLY A 107 16.55 3.71 -9.91
N VAL A 108 16.59 2.36 -9.89
CA VAL A 108 17.68 1.56 -10.47
C VAL A 108 17.21 0.89 -11.76
N ALA A 109 18.09 0.87 -12.77
CA ALA A 109 17.84 0.12 -14.00
C ALA A 109 17.98 -1.38 -13.75
N SER A 110 16.98 -2.17 -14.17
CA SER A 110 17.07 -3.63 -14.16
C SER A 110 18.19 -4.11 -15.07
N GLN A 111 18.86 -5.20 -14.67
CA GLN A 111 19.88 -5.85 -15.48
C GLN A 111 19.34 -7.15 -16.07
N ARG A 112 19.82 -7.52 -17.26
CA ARG A 112 19.50 -8.81 -17.87
C ARG A 112 20.01 -9.93 -16.98
N ASP A 113 19.10 -10.73 -16.48
CA ASP A 113 19.36 -11.87 -15.61
C ASP A 113 18.09 -12.74 -15.57
N ASN A 114 18.25 -14.05 -15.45
CA ASN A 114 17.13 -15.01 -15.43
C ASN A 114 16.65 -15.36 -14.01
N GLY A 115 17.06 -14.59 -12.99
CA GLY A 115 16.71 -14.76 -11.58
C GLY A 115 17.87 -15.20 -10.69
N SER A 116 19.05 -15.44 -11.25
CA SER A 116 20.23 -15.90 -10.51
C SER A 116 20.97 -14.79 -9.75
N ASN A 117 20.87 -13.55 -10.24
CA ASN A 117 21.64 -12.41 -9.75
C ASN A 117 20.83 -11.12 -9.86
N LEU A 118 19.70 -11.07 -9.17
CA LEU A 118 18.83 -9.90 -9.14
C LEU A 118 19.55 -8.70 -8.51
N ARG A 119 19.40 -7.54 -9.16
CA ARG A 119 19.97 -6.25 -8.77
C ARG A 119 18.98 -5.12 -8.99
N ALA A 120 18.67 -4.43 -7.91
CA ALA A 120 17.89 -3.20 -7.88
C ALA A 120 18.43 -2.31 -6.74
N GLY A 121 17.53 -1.61 -6.03
CA GLY A 121 17.84 -0.88 -4.80
C GLY A 121 16.73 -1.08 -3.77
N ILE A 122 16.94 -0.63 -2.54
CA ILE A 122 15.83 -0.52 -1.59
C ILE A 122 14.76 0.41 -2.16
N SER A 123 13.52 -0.07 -2.22
CA SER A 123 12.45 0.71 -2.82
C SER A 123 11.90 1.77 -1.86
N MET A 124 11.39 2.87 -2.42
CA MET A 124 10.89 4.03 -1.68
C MET A 124 9.79 3.67 -0.67
N ASP A 125 8.90 2.74 -1.00
CA ASP A 125 7.87 2.22 -0.09
C ASP A 125 8.47 1.53 1.14
N GLN A 126 9.58 0.81 0.99
CA GLN A 126 10.27 0.16 2.11
C GLN A 126 11.03 1.18 2.99
N ILE A 127 11.56 2.24 2.39
CA ILE A 127 12.11 3.38 3.14
C ILE A 127 11.00 4.07 3.93
N ALA A 128 9.86 4.36 3.31
CA ALA A 128 8.70 4.96 3.96
C ALA A 128 8.14 4.06 5.08
N GLY A 129 8.07 2.76 4.85
CA GLY A 129 7.64 1.75 5.83
C GLY A 129 8.49 1.80 7.10
N LYS A 130 9.82 1.95 7.00
CA LYS A 130 10.70 2.07 8.19
C LYS A 130 10.36 3.26 9.09
N LEU A 131 9.78 4.32 8.52
CA LEU A 131 9.39 5.54 9.25
C LEU A 131 7.94 5.46 9.74
N LEU A 132 7.01 5.09 8.86
CA LEU A 132 5.56 5.09 9.12
C LEU A 132 5.08 3.85 9.87
N GLY A 133 5.78 2.72 9.73
CA GLY A 133 5.44 1.43 10.34
C GLY A 133 5.45 1.42 11.87
N ARG A 134 5.88 2.51 12.51
CA ARG A 134 5.79 2.69 13.97
C ARG A 134 4.36 3.00 14.45
N GLU A 135 3.52 3.46 13.54
CA GLU A 135 2.13 3.88 13.82
C GLU A 135 1.08 2.93 13.22
N THR A 136 1.52 1.92 12.46
CA THR A 136 0.64 0.96 11.76
C THR A 136 0.94 -0.47 12.18
N GLN A 137 -0.07 -1.34 12.17
CA GLN A 137 0.10 -2.77 12.50
C GLN A 137 1.02 -3.49 11.52
N LEU A 138 0.93 -3.15 10.24
CA LEU A 138 1.84 -3.63 9.19
C LEU A 138 2.71 -2.46 8.74
N THR A 139 4.02 -2.70 8.67
CA THR A 139 5.00 -1.74 8.15
C THR A 139 4.74 -1.40 6.68
N THR A 140 4.46 -2.43 5.89
CA THR A 140 4.15 -2.34 4.46
C THR A 140 3.15 -3.44 4.06
N LEU A 141 2.43 -3.20 2.97
CA LEU A 141 1.48 -4.14 2.38
C LEU A 141 1.57 -4.06 0.86
N GLU A 142 2.24 -5.04 0.26
CA GLU A 142 2.49 -5.14 -1.17
C GLU A 142 1.31 -5.84 -1.86
N LEU A 143 0.63 -5.14 -2.76
CA LEU A 143 -0.59 -5.62 -3.43
C LEU A 143 -0.44 -5.63 -4.95
N ALA A 144 -0.96 -6.66 -5.60
CA ALA A 144 -0.98 -6.79 -7.05
C ALA A 144 -2.36 -7.22 -7.56
N ILE A 145 -2.57 -7.04 -8.86
CA ILE A 145 -3.74 -7.57 -9.58
C ILE A 145 -3.34 -8.85 -10.32
N ASP A 146 -2.15 -8.87 -10.91
CA ASP A 146 -1.62 -9.99 -11.70
C ASP A 146 -0.97 -11.07 -10.84
N GLY A 147 -0.58 -12.18 -11.48
CA GLY A 147 0.03 -13.35 -10.87
C GLY A 147 1.36 -13.06 -10.15
N ARG A 148 1.73 -13.97 -9.24
CA ARG A 148 2.89 -13.85 -8.33
C ARG A 148 4.12 -14.60 -8.85
N ASP A 149 4.27 -14.78 -10.15
CA ASP A 149 5.34 -15.61 -10.69
C ASP A 149 6.69 -14.89 -10.54
N PHE A 150 7.59 -15.40 -9.71
CA PHE A 150 8.94 -14.83 -9.53
C PHE A 150 10.02 -15.58 -10.31
N ALA A 151 9.73 -16.79 -10.74
CA ALA A 151 10.68 -17.67 -11.40
C ALA A 151 10.56 -17.57 -12.93
N GLY A 152 11.70 -17.66 -13.62
CA GLY A 152 11.77 -17.66 -15.08
C GLY A 152 11.93 -16.26 -15.68
N SER A 153 11.67 -16.16 -16.97
CA SER A 153 11.80 -14.94 -17.77
C SER A 153 10.42 -14.47 -18.19
N CYS A 154 9.97 -13.33 -17.69
CA CYS A 154 8.68 -12.73 -18.07
C CYS A 154 8.85 -11.55 -19.03
N ASP A 155 10.09 -11.17 -19.28
CA ASP A 155 10.48 -10.16 -20.24
C ASP A 155 11.79 -10.65 -20.90
N GLU A 156 12.07 -10.29 -22.15
CA GLU A 156 13.12 -10.90 -22.98
C GLU A 156 14.50 -10.76 -22.33
N GLY A 157 14.96 -11.81 -21.64
CA GLY A 157 16.24 -11.83 -20.91
C GLY A 157 16.18 -11.18 -19.53
N PHE A 158 14.99 -10.98 -18.97
CA PHE A 158 14.78 -10.43 -17.63
C PHE A 158 13.90 -11.36 -16.79
N SER A 159 14.32 -11.54 -15.53
CA SER A 159 13.60 -12.30 -14.53
C SER A 159 12.20 -11.76 -14.32
N CYS A 160 11.23 -12.66 -14.10
CA CYS A 160 9.89 -12.30 -13.68
C CYS A 160 9.83 -11.40 -12.43
N ALA A 161 10.83 -11.50 -11.56
CA ALA A 161 10.97 -10.62 -10.40
C ALA A 161 11.05 -9.13 -10.77
N TYR A 162 11.64 -8.78 -11.92
CA TYR A 162 11.72 -7.38 -12.37
C TYR A 162 10.41 -6.84 -12.92
N THR A 163 9.46 -7.70 -13.28
CA THR A 163 8.16 -7.31 -13.84
C THR A 163 7.06 -7.37 -12.78
N ASN A 164 7.08 -8.41 -11.94
CA ASN A 164 5.97 -8.77 -11.06
C ASN A 164 6.09 -8.19 -9.63
N THR A 165 7.09 -7.35 -9.37
CA THR A 165 7.12 -6.50 -8.18
C THR A 165 7.69 -5.12 -8.47
N ILE A 166 7.21 -4.14 -7.69
CA ILE A 166 7.80 -2.80 -7.57
C ILE A 166 8.49 -2.59 -6.22
N SER A 167 8.38 -3.55 -5.30
CA SER A 167 8.83 -3.45 -3.91
C SER A 167 10.06 -4.32 -3.67
N TRP A 168 11.12 -3.73 -3.12
CA TRP A 168 12.43 -4.33 -2.92
C TRP A 168 12.95 -4.00 -1.52
N ALA A 169 13.18 -5.02 -0.70
CA ALA A 169 13.65 -4.83 0.67
C ALA A 169 15.11 -4.33 0.74
N ASN A 170 15.90 -4.68 -0.26
CA ASN A 170 17.30 -4.29 -0.45
C ASN A 170 17.70 -4.46 -1.94
N GLU A 171 18.98 -4.30 -2.25
CA GLU A 171 19.56 -4.34 -3.59
C GLU A 171 19.35 -5.66 -4.36
N SER A 172 18.93 -6.74 -3.70
CA SER A 172 18.82 -8.08 -4.30
C SER A 172 17.57 -8.87 -3.91
N THR A 173 16.78 -8.36 -2.97
CA THR A 173 15.60 -9.06 -2.43
C THR A 173 14.30 -8.39 -2.90
N PRO A 174 13.68 -8.89 -3.98
CA PRO A 174 12.34 -8.47 -4.35
C PRO A 174 11.31 -8.98 -3.33
N LEU A 175 10.25 -8.21 -3.12
CA LEU A 175 9.16 -8.59 -2.22
C LEU A 175 7.95 -9.12 -3.02
N PRO A 176 7.37 -10.26 -2.61
CA PRO A 176 6.19 -10.79 -3.26
C PRO A 176 4.97 -9.93 -2.96
N MET A 177 4.27 -9.53 -4.01
CA MET A 177 3.00 -8.82 -3.90
C MET A 177 1.85 -9.84 -3.73
N GLU A 178 0.81 -9.47 -2.99
CA GLU A 178 -0.38 -10.31 -2.76
C GLU A 178 -1.52 -9.90 -3.67
N ASN A 179 -2.14 -10.86 -4.37
CA ASN A 179 -3.26 -10.63 -5.28
C ASN A 179 -4.54 -11.34 -4.82
N ASN A 180 -4.49 -12.16 -3.77
CA ASN A 180 -5.66 -12.81 -3.20
C ASN A 180 -6.30 -11.93 -2.11
N PRO A 181 -7.51 -11.38 -2.34
CA PRO A 181 -8.15 -10.49 -1.37
C PRO A 181 -8.42 -11.14 -0.01
N ARG A 182 -8.63 -12.48 0.02
CA ARG A 182 -8.80 -13.21 1.29
C ARG A 182 -7.51 -13.22 2.09
N ALA A 183 -6.37 -13.49 1.46
CA ALA A 183 -5.07 -13.49 2.12
C ALA A 183 -4.73 -12.08 2.65
N VAL A 184 -5.04 -11.03 1.88
CA VAL A 184 -4.89 -9.64 2.33
C VAL A 184 -5.77 -9.35 3.56
N PHE A 185 -7.04 -9.75 3.52
CA PHE A 185 -7.97 -9.57 4.63
C PHE A 185 -7.47 -10.28 5.89
N GLU A 186 -7.07 -11.55 5.77
CA GLU A 186 -6.57 -12.35 6.89
C GLU A 186 -5.27 -11.77 7.47
N ARG A 187 -4.38 -11.23 6.63
CA ARG A 187 -3.17 -10.52 7.08
C ARG A 187 -3.47 -9.21 7.81
N LEU A 188 -4.54 -8.50 7.43
CA LEU A 188 -4.92 -7.24 8.06
C LEU A 188 -5.70 -7.43 9.36
N PHE A 189 -6.57 -8.43 9.42
CA PHE A 189 -7.57 -8.55 10.48
C PHE A 189 -7.48 -9.85 11.31
N GLY A 190 -6.73 -10.85 10.83
CA GLY A 190 -6.67 -12.21 11.37
C GLY A 190 -7.61 -13.18 10.63
N ALA A 191 -7.49 -14.47 10.94
CA ALA A 191 -8.29 -15.54 10.31
C ALA A 191 -9.81 -15.33 10.50
N SER A 192 -10.60 -15.49 9.42
CA SER A 192 -12.06 -15.46 9.51
C SER A 192 -12.56 -16.63 10.37
N GLY A 193 -12.98 -16.36 11.61
CA GLY A 193 -13.48 -17.36 12.55
C GLY A 193 -12.67 -17.50 13.85
N SER A 194 -11.57 -16.77 14.01
CA SER A 194 -10.80 -16.75 15.27
C SER A 194 -10.38 -15.33 15.66
N THR A 195 -10.37 -15.03 16.96
CA THR A 195 -9.88 -13.76 17.52
C THR A 195 -8.53 -13.92 18.22
N ASP A 196 -7.83 -15.03 17.99
CA ASP A 196 -6.54 -15.33 18.61
C ASP A 196 -5.46 -14.35 18.12
N PRO A 197 -4.81 -13.57 19.01
CA PRO A 197 -3.74 -12.67 18.65
C PRO A 197 -2.49 -13.36 18.06
N GLU A 198 -2.26 -14.64 18.37
CA GLU A 198 -1.13 -15.42 17.81
C GLU A 198 -1.34 -15.78 16.33
N LEU A 199 -2.56 -15.62 15.81
CA LEU A 199 -2.91 -15.85 14.41
C LEU A 199 -2.85 -14.56 13.56
N ARG A 200 -2.41 -13.43 14.14
CA ARG A 200 -2.24 -12.13 13.46
C ARG A 200 -0.80 -11.86 13.05
#